data_AF-A0A365P9J1-F1
#
_entry.id   AF-A0A365P9J1-F1
#
_cell.length_a   1.000
_cell.length_b   1.000
_cell.length_c   1.000
_cell.angle_alpha   90.00
_cell.angle_beta   90.00
_cell.angle_gamma   90.00
#
_symmetry.space_group_name_H-M   'P 1'
#
loop_
_entity.id
_entity.type
_entity.pdbx_description
1 polymer ?
#
loop_
_entity_poly.entity_id
_entity_poly.type
_entity_poly.pdbx_seq_one_letter_code
_entity_poly.pdbx_strand_id
1 'polypeptide(L)' 'MAVVTFVSHDGEEHEVPLEEGQSLMRIAVNNAVPGIDADCGGEAACGT' A
#
# COMPACT_ATOMS: atom_id res chain seq x y z
N MET A 1 -14.38 3.04 -11.74
CA MET A 1 -12.98 2.74 -11.40
C MET A 1 -12.76 3.29 -10.02
N ALA A 2 -12.43 2.44 -9.04
CA ALA A 2 -12.16 2.88 -7.67
C ALA A 2 -10.65 3.10 -7.50
N VAL A 3 -10.28 3.96 -6.57
CA VAL A 3 -8.89 4.30 -6.24
C VAL A 3 -8.66 4.11 -4.74
N VAL A 4 -7.41 3.86 -4.37
CA VAL A 4 -6.92 3.89 -3.00
C VAL A 4 -6.02 5.11 -2.85
N THR A 5 -6.27 5.93 -1.84
CA THR A 5 -5.42 7.08 -1.50
C THR A 5 -4.57 6.71 -0.29
N PHE A 6 -3.25 6.65 -0.47
CA PHE A 6 -2.28 6.52 0.62
C PHE A 6 -1.80 7.91 1.00
N VAL A 7 -1.79 8.23 2.30
CA VAL A 7 -1.37 9.54 2.80
C VAL A 7 -0.12 9.38 3.64
N SER A 8 0.96 10.00 3.20
CA SER A 8 2.26 10.05 3.87
C SER A 8 2.19 10.92 5.13
N HIS A 9 3.14 10.75 6.05
CA HIS A 9 3.15 11.45 7.35
C HIS A 9 3.24 12.98 7.24
N ASP A 10 3.75 13.49 6.12
CA ASP A 10 3.87 14.90 5.76
C ASP A 10 2.63 15.43 5.01
N GLY A 11 1.65 14.57 4.74
CA GLY A 11 0.41 14.88 4.04
C GLY A 11 0.47 14.69 2.53
N GLU A 12 1.56 14.16 1.96
CA GLU A 12 1.60 13.81 0.54
C GLU A 12 0.63 12.67 0.23
N GLU A 13 -0.16 12.81 -0.85
CA GLU A 13 -1.13 11.82 -1.28
C GLU A 13 -0.62 11.02 -2.48
N HIS A 14 -0.73 9.69 -2.40
CA HIS A 14 -0.44 8.75 -3.49
C HIS A 14 -1.72 8.01 -3.87
N GLU A 15 -2.31 8.36 -5.00
CA GLU A 15 -3.49 7.68 -5.54
C GLU A 15 -3.08 6.55 -6.49
N VAL A 16 -3.65 5.36 -6.27
CA VAL A 16 -3.42 4.19 -7.12
C VAL A 16 -4.72 3.46 -7.42
N PRO A 17 -4.84 2.76 -8.56
CA PRO A 17 -6.03 1.99 -8.88
C PRO A 17 -6.31 0.90 -7.82
N LEU A 18 -7.58 0.75 -7.43
CA LEU A 18 -8.00 -0.39 -6.62
C LEU A 18 -8.02 -1.66 -7.48
N GLU A 19 -7.30 -2.69 -7.04
CA GLU A 19 -7.37 -4.03 -7.60
C GLU A 19 -8.17 -4.95 -6.66
N GLU A 20 -9.39 -5.32 -7.06
CA GLU A 20 -10.24 -6.20 -6.25
C GLU A 20 -9.55 -7.56 -5.99
N GLY A 21 -9.66 -8.03 -4.75
CA GLY A 21 -9.03 -9.27 -4.30
C GLY A 21 -7.57 -9.15 -3.89
N GLN A 22 -6.91 -8.01 -4.12
CA GLN A 22 -5.61 -7.70 -3.53
C GLN A 22 -5.75 -7.02 -2.17
N SER A 23 -4.76 -7.22 -1.29
CA SER A 23 -4.65 -6.47 -0.04
C SER A 23 -4.13 -5.05 -0.32
N LEU A 24 -4.48 -4.10 0.56
CA LEU A 24 -3.98 -2.71 0.46
C LEU A 24 -2.45 -2.64 0.49
N MET A 25 -1.81 -3.48 1.32
CA MET A 25 -0.35 -3.60 1.36
C MET A 25 0.22 -4.00 -0.01
N ARG A 26 -0.39 -5.00 -0.68
CA ARG A 26 0.13 -5.46 -1.97
C ARG A 26 -0.03 -4.40 -3.06
N ILE A 27 -1.15 -3.69 -3.04
CA ILE A 27 -1.41 -2.55 -3.93
C ILE A 27 -0.34 -1.46 -3.71
N ALA A 28 -0.04 -1.10 -2.46
CA ALA A 28 1.00 -0.13 -2.15
C ALA A 28 2.39 -0.53 -2.69
N VAL A 29 2.84 -1.75 -2.37
CA VAL A 29 4.17 -2.24 -2.77
C VAL A 29 4.30 -2.36 -4.30
N ASN A 30 3.28 -2.89 -4.98
CA ASN A 30 3.29 -3.03 -6.44
C ASN A 30 3.37 -1.67 -7.15
N ASN A 31 2.83 -0.62 -6.53
CA ASN A 31 2.85 0.76 -7.05
C ASN A 31 3.97 1.62 -6.43
N ALA A 32 4.91 0.99 -5.70
CA ALA A 32 6.04 1.66 -5.04
C ALA A 32 5.64 2.86 -4.15
N VAL A 33 4.51 2.75 -3.44
CA VAL A 33 4.07 3.75 -2.47
C VAL A 33 5.10 3.81 -1.31
N PRO A 34 5.69 4.99 -1.02
CA PRO A 34 6.67 5.12 0.05
C PRO A 34 6.11 4.80 1.44
N GLY A 35 6.98 4.28 2.33
CA GLY A 35 6.65 4.06 3.74
C GLY A 35 5.95 2.72 4.07
N ILE A 36 5.82 1.81 3.09
CA ILE A 36 5.31 0.45 3.29
C ILE A 36 6.37 -0.54 2.79
N ASP A 37 7.07 -1.19 3.72
CA ASP A 37 8.19 -2.09 3.39
C ASP A 37 7.71 -3.51 3.07
N ALA A 38 6.73 -4.01 3.82
CA ALA A 38 6.13 -5.34 3.68
C ALA A 38 7.12 -6.51 3.77
N ASP A 39 8.04 -6.48 4.73
CA ASP A 39 9.12 -7.48 4.87
C ASP A 39 8.66 -8.94 4.91
N CYS A 40 7.53 -9.23 5.59
CA CYS A 40 7.00 -10.60 5.68
C CYS A 40 6.13 -11.00 4.47
N GLY A 41 5.92 -10.11 3.50
CA GLY A 41 5.08 -10.39 2.33
C GLY A 41 3.59 -10.55 2.61
N GLY A 42 3.09 -10.17 3.80
CA GLY A 42 1.68 -10.29 4.18
C GLY A 42 1.34 -11.46 5.10
N GLU A 43 2.35 -12.16 5.62
CA GLU A 43 2.21 -13.29 6.55
C GLU A 43 1.99 -12.87 8.01
N ALA A 44 1.62 -11.61 8.25
CA ALA A 44 1.32 -11.05 9.58
C ALA A 44 2.44 -11.26 10.64
N ALA A 45 3.71 -11.11 10.24
CA ALA A 45 4.86 -11.45 11.09
C ALA A 45 5.88 -10.32 11.31
N CYS A 46 5.88 -9.23 10.52
CA CYS A 46 6.93 -8.20 10.57
C CYS A 46 6.53 -6.89 11.27
N GLY A 47 5.27 -6.47 11.19
CA GLY A 47 4.84 -5.17 11.72
C GLY A 47 5.40 -3.96 10.94
N THR A 48 5.78 -4.16 9.69
CA THR A 48 6.32 -3.17 8.75
C THR A 48 5.42 -2.99 7.54
#